data_AF-A0A1D2N327-F1
#
_entry.id   AF-A0A1D2N327-F1
#
_cell.length_a   1.000
_cell.length_b   1.000
_cell.length_c   1.000
_cell.angle_alpha   90.00
_cell.angle_beta   90.00
_cell.angle_gamma   90.00
#
_symmetry.space_group_name_H-M   'P 1'
#
loop_
_entity.id
_entity.type
_entity.pdbx_description
1 polymer ?
#
loop_
_entity_poly.entity_id
_entity_poly.type
_entity_poly.pdbx_seq_one_letter_code
_entity_poly.pdbx_strand_id
1 'polypeptide(L)'
;MAAANAKKIEEAQEHIKNAEKCLKTTLLKWKADYDIAADAYNKAAACYKSTKSYQECKDCLLKAADCYKKNNSLFSAARCYDQAGLVCKELGQLEEIATFAERACIMYQQHGSPDAGALCLDRAAKMIETQFPERAVDLYKRGVDVVMIEDRPRQASEFCAKFSRLLVRLKMYDEAADAIRREISLNQQSENIPAIGRLVVALVLVQLAREDYVAAEKAFKEWGNNCEVEEIVAMETLLRGYDEEDAEVARKALHSPFIRHMDVEYAKLARDLKLPQGIVAPSKPQVRENAAPSYKSVADAAQQDDDDGESQQGGLC
;
A
#
# COMPACT_ATOMS: atom_id res chain seq x y z
N MET A 1 -31.92 0.38 30.72
CA MET A 1 -31.42 0.69 29.37
C MET A 1 -32.53 0.80 28.32
N ALA A 2 -33.44 -0.17 28.19
CA ALA A 2 -34.50 -0.12 27.17
C ALA A 2 -35.40 1.13 27.22
N ALA A 3 -35.84 1.57 28.42
CA ALA A 3 -36.67 2.77 28.56
C ALA A 3 -35.95 4.07 28.17
N ALA A 4 -34.63 4.17 28.44
CA ALA A 4 -33.82 5.31 28.04
C ALA A 4 -33.62 5.36 26.51
N ASN A 5 -33.45 4.19 25.87
CA ASN A 5 -33.36 4.09 24.42
C ASN A 5 -34.70 4.44 23.76
N ALA A 6 -35.83 3.98 24.31
CA ALA A 6 -37.16 4.31 23.80
C ALA A 6 -37.41 5.82 23.83
N LYS A 7 -37.07 6.49 24.94
CA LYS A 7 -37.15 7.96 25.04
C LYS A 7 -36.29 8.66 23.98
N LYS A 8 -35.07 8.18 23.76
CA LYS A 8 -34.17 8.74 22.73
C LYS A 8 -34.70 8.55 21.30
N ILE A 9 -35.37 7.43 21.03
CA ILE A 9 -36.03 7.18 19.73
C ILE A 9 -37.22 8.14 19.55
N GLU A 10 -38.01 8.36 20.58
CA GLU A 10 -39.13 9.31 20.54
C GLU A 10 -38.64 10.75 20.31
N GLU A 11 -37.58 11.18 21.01
CA GLU A 11 -36.89 12.46 20.79
C GLU A 11 -36.42 12.59 19.32
N ALA A 12 -35.85 11.52 18.74
CA ALA A 12 -35.42 11.52 17.35
C ALA A 12 -36.60 11.69 16.38
N GLN A 13 -37.72 11.02 16.63
CA GLN A 13 -38.93 11.15 15.81
C GLN A 13 -39.56 12.54 15.92
N GLU A 14 -39.52 13.18 17.08
CA GLU A 14 -39.96 14.56 17.26
C GLU A 14 -39.10 15.53 16.43
N HIS A 15 -37.78 15.36 16.46
CA HIS A 15 -36.87 16.14 15.63
C HIS A 15 -37.15 15.96 14.13
N ILE A 16 -37.41 14.73 13.67
CA ILE A 16 -37.80 14.48 12.27
C ILE A 16 -39.11 15.20 11.92
N LYS A 17 -40.15 15.08 12.75
CA LYS A 17 -41.43 15.77 12.53
C LYS A 17 -41.25 17.27 12.44
N ASN A 18 -40.38 17.84 13.28
CA ASN A 18 -40.06 19.27 13.24
C ASN A 18 -39.32 19.65 11.95
N ALA A 19 -38.35 18.84 11.51
CA ALA A 19 -37.66 19.04 10.24
C ALA A 19 -38.64 19.04 9.06
N GLU A 20 -39.53 18.05 8.99
CA GLU A 20 -40.53 17.94 7.92
C GLU A 20 -41.52 19.11 7.92
N LYS A 21 -41.93 19.61 9.09
CA LYS A 21 -42.74 20.83 9.20
C LYS A 21 -41.98 22.05 8.65
N CYS A 22 -40.69 22.19 8.95
CA CYS A 22 -39.88 23.30 8.45
C CYS A 22 -39.71 23.27 6.93
N LEU A 23 -39.72 22.09 6.32
CA LEU A 23 -39.64 21.90 4.87
C LEU A 23 -40.95 22.16 4.13
N LYS A 24 -42.10 22.10 4.80
CA LYS A 24 -43.40 22.39 4.17
C LYS A 24 -43.51 23.88 3.83
N THR A 25 -43.88 24.16 2.59
CA THR A 25 -44.32 25.48 2.15
C THR A 25 -45.82 25.61 2.37
N THR A 26 -46.27 26.80 2.72
CA THR A 26 -47.70 27.14 2.90
C THR A 26 -48.00 28.42 2.12
N LEU A 27 -49.28 28.79 2.01
CA LEU A 27 -49.69 30.04 1.35
C LEU A 27 -49.05 31.31 1.97
N LEU A 28 -48.52 31.20 3.20
CA LEU A 28 -47.77 32.25 3.89
C LEU A 28 -46.24 32.04 3.86
N LYS A 29 -45.76 30.81 3.63
CA LYS A 29 -44.34 30.44 3.60
C LYS A 29 -43.97 29.83 2.24
N TRP A 30 -43.46 30.67 1.36
CA TRP A 30 -43.11 30.29 -0.02
C TRP A 30 -41.75 29.59 -0.15
N LYS A 31 -40.88 29.69 0.86
CA LYS A 31 -39.55 29.04 0.89
C LYS A 31 -39.42 28.11 2.09
N ALA A 32 -39.01 26.88 1.84
CA ALA A 32 -38.68 25.91 2.89
C ALA A 32 -37.50 26.41 3.73
N ASP A 33 -37.55 26.13 5.04
CA ASP A 33 -36.48 26.49 5.96
C ASP A 33 -35.50 25.32 6.09
N TYR A 34 -34.58 25.26 5.13
CA TYR A 34 -33.62 24.17 5.01
C TYR A 34 -32.59 24.16 6.15
N ASP A 35 -32.28 25.32 6.73
CA ASP A 35 -31.28 25.43 7.80
C ASP A 35 -31.80 24.77 9.08
N ILE A 36 -32.99 25.17 9.52
CA ILE A 36 -33.64 24.59 10.71
C ILE A 36 -33.94 23.10 10.49
N ALA A 37 -34.36 22.71 9.28
CA ALA A 37 -34.60 21.31 8.97
C ALA A 37 -33.33 20.46 9.05
N ALA A 38 -32.20 20.96 8.54
CA ALA A 38 -30.92 20.26 8.57
C ALA A 38 -30.45 20.03 10.02
N ASP A 39 -30.51 21.06 10.86
CA ASP A 39 -30.17 20.97 12.27
C ASP A 39 -31.05 19.99 13.04
N ALA A 40 -32.35 19.96 12.74
CA ALA A 40 -33.28 19.01 13.33
C ALA A 40 -32.96 17.56 12.90
N TYR A 41 -32.66 17.32 11.62
CA TYR A 41 -32.20 15.99 11.18
C TYR A 41 -30.87 15.57 11.83
N ASN A 42 -29.92 16.49 12.01
CA ASN A 42 -28.66 16.20 12.70
C ASN A 42 -28.88 15.81 14.18
N LYS A 43 -29.80 16.50 14.88
CA LYS A 43 -30.19 16.12 16.25
C LYS A 43 -30.84 14.73 16.28
N ALA A 44 -31.73 14.43 15.33
CA ALA A 44 -32.31 13.10 15.18
C ALA A 44 -31.23 12.02 14.94
N ALA A 45 -30.26 12.30 14.05
CA ALA A 45 -29.15 11.40 13.77
C ALA A 45 -28.31 11.12 15.03
N ALA A 46 -28.05 12.14 15.86
CA ALA A 46 -27.31 11.98 17.11
C ALA A 46 -28.06 11.08 18.11
N CYS A 47 -29.38 11.24 18.21
CA CYS A 47 -30.23 10.37 19.03
C CYS A 47 -30.16 8.91 18.53
N TYR A 48 -30.37 8.66 17.24
CA TYR A 48 -30.27 7.30 16.67
C TYR A 48 -28.89 6.68 16.79
N LYS A 49 -27.83 7.49 16.67
CA LYS A 49 -26.45 7.01 16.92
C LYS A 49 -26.28 6.53 18.36
N SER A 50 -26.83 7.26 19.33
CA SER A 50 -26.74 6.89 20.76
C SER A 50 -27.49 5.61 21.10
N THR A 51 -28.53 5.27 20.33
CA THR A 51 -29.32 4.04 20.49
C THR A 51 -28.83 2.89 19.61
N LYS A 52 -27.75 3.09 18.83
CA LYS A 52 -27.20 2.14 17.84
C LYS A 52 -28.18 1.81 16.70
N SER A 53 -29.15 2.67 16.45
CA SER A 53 -30.06 2.62 15.30
C SER A 53 -29.36 3.22 14.08
N TYR A 54 -28.36 2.50 13.57
CA TYR A 54 -27.41 3.05 12.61
C TYR A 54 -28.04 3.33 11.23
N GLN A 55 -29.03 2.54 10.81
CA GLN A 55 -29.69 2.76 9.52
C GLN A 55 -30.47 4.08 9.52
N GLU A 56 -31.25 4.32 10.58
CA GLU A 56 -32.01 5.56 10.77
C GLU A 56 -31.09 6.76 10.98
N CYS A 57 -29.95 6.55 11.66
CA CYS A 57 -28.90 7.55 11.79
C CYS A 57 -28.37 7.98 10.40
N LYS A 58 -28.02 7.01 9.55
CA LYS A 58 -27.55 7.25 8.18
C LYS A 58 -28.59 8.04 7.39
N ASP A 59 -29.84 7.61 7.40
CA ASP A 59 -30.92 8.27 6.65
C ASP A 59 -31.14 9.71 7.11
N CYS A 60 -31.07 9.98 8.42
CA CYS A 60 -31.15 11.33 8.95
C CYS A 60 -29.95 12.20 8.51
N LEU A 61 -28.73 11.67 8.53
CA LEU A 61 -27.54 12.39 8.06
C LEU A 61 -27.64 12.75 6.57
N LEU A 62 -28.13 11.83 5.73
CA LEU A 62 -28.31 12.09 4.31
C LEU A 62 -29.38 13.17 4.06
N LYS A 63 -30.49 13.14 4.80
CA LYS A 63 -31.51 14.20 4.76
C LYS A 63 -30.95 15.55 5.22
N ALA A 64 -30.13 15.56 6.28
CA ALA A 64 -29.45 16.77 6.75
C ALA A 64 -28.50 17.32 5.68
N ALA A 65 -27.68 16.45 5.07
CA ALA A 65 -26.75 16.82 4.00
C ALA A 65 -27.48 17.49 2.81
N ASP A 66 -28.61 16.91 2.38
CA ASP A 66 -29.42 17.47 1.29
C ASP A 66 -30.04 18.82 1.65
N CYS A 67 -30.47 19.01 2.91
CA CYS A 67 -30.97 20.30 3.37
C CYS A 67 -29.85 21.35 3.40
N TYR A 68 -28.69 21.05 3.96
CA TYR A 68 -27.54 21.96 3.95
C TYR A 68 -27.10 22.33 2.53
N LYS A 69 -27.08 21.36 1.61
CA LYS A 69 -26.76 21.60 0.20
C LYS A 69 -27.75 22.58 -0.44
N LYS A 70 -29.05 22.41 -0.20
CA LYS A 70 -30.11 23.34 -0.68
C LYS A 70 -30.00 24.73 -0.04
N ASN A 71 -29.39 24.84 1.13
CA ASN A 71 -29.09 26.12 1.79
C ASN A 71 -27.69 26.66 1.45
N ASN A 72 -26.96 26.06 0.51
CA ASN A 72 -25.58 26.41 0.15
C ASN A 72 -24.56 26.32 1.32
N SER A 73 -24.87 25.53 2.35
CA SER A 73 -23.98 25.26 3.49
C SER A 73 -23.12 24.03 3.21
N LEU A 74 -22.17 24.17 2.28
CA LEU A 74 -21.40 23.04 1.72
C LEU A 74 -20.55 22.32 2.77
N PHE A 75 -19.93 23.04 3.70
CA PHE A 75 -19.11 22.45 4.77
C PHE A 75 -19.95 21.55 5.68
N SER A 76 -21.13 22.00 6.10
CA SER A 76 -22.04 21.22 6.94
C SER A 76 -22.57 20.00 6.18
N ALA A 77 -22.89 20.15 4.89
CA ALA A 77 -23.28 19.03 4.04
C ALA A 77 -22.16 17.97 3.92
N ALA A 78 -20.91 18.41 3.73
CA ALA A 78 -19.73 17.55 3.67
C ALA A 78 -19.54 16.78 4.98
N ARG A 79 -19.69 17.45 6.13
CA ARG A 79 -19.63 16.81 7.45
C ARG A 79 -20.69 15.73 7.64
N CYS A 80 -21.91 15.95 7.14
CA CYS A 80 -22.96 14.94 7.20
C CYS A 80 -22.61 13.71 6.35
N TYR A 81 -22.04 13.88 5.15
CA TYR A 81 -21.56 12.75 4.34
C TYR A 81 -20.39 12.00 5.01
N ASP A 82 -19.40 12.72 5.57
CA ASP A 82 -18.29 12.12 6.31
C ASP A 82 -18.80 11.29 7.51
N GLN A 83 -19.76 11.83 8.26
CA GLN A 83 -20.42 11.09 9.35
C GLN A 83 -21.22 9.88 8.85
N ALA A 84 -21.91 9.99 7.71
CA ALA A 84 -22.64 8.86 7.12
C ALA A 84 -21.67 7.72 6.75
N GLY A 85 -20.47 8.04 6.23
CA GLY A 85 -19.40 7.06 6.01
C GLY A 85 -18.97 6.34 7.29
N LEU A 86 -18.86 7.06 8.43
CA LEU A 86 -18.58 6.43 9.72
C LEU A 86 -19.68 5.46 10.16
N VAL A 87 -20.94 5.83 9.94
CA VAL A 87 -22.10 4.99 10.27
C VAL A 87 -22.16 3.76 9.35
N CYS A 88 -21.78 3.89 8.08
CA CYS A 88 -21.71 2.75 7.15
C CYS A 88 -20.73 1.67 7.61
N LYS A 89 -19.63 2.05 8.26
CA LYS A 89 -18.71 1.08 8.87
C LYS A 89 -19.38 0.28 9.98
N GLU A 90 -20.17 0.92 10.84
CA GLU A 90 -20.93 0.23 11.90
C GLU A 90 -22.01 -0.70 11.32
N LEU A 91 -22.56 -0.37 10.15
CA LEU A 91 -23.52 -1.19 9.41
C LEU A 91 -22.87 -2.31 8.57
N GLY A 92 -21.56 -2.33 8.43
CA GLY A 92 -20.86 -3.22 7.49
C GLY A 92 -21.05 -2.86 6.01
N GLN A 93 -21.66 -1.70 5.71
CA GLN A 93 -21.92 -1.18 4.35
C GLN A 93 -20.68 -0.46 3.80
N LEU A 94 -19.55 -1.18 3.77
CA LEU A 94 -18.24 -0.60 3.44
C LEU A 94 -18.16 -0.04 2.02
N GLU A 95 -18.94 -0.56 1.07
CA GLU A 95 -18.96 -0.08 -0.32
C GLU A 95 -19.43 1.38 -0.45
N GLU A 96 -20.33 1.84 0.43
CA GLU A 96 -20.86 3.20 0.40
C GLU A 96 -19.87 4.24 0.95
N ILE A 97 -18.89 3.82 1.76
CA ILE A 97 -17.94 4.73 2.43
C ILE A 97 -17.17 5.56 1.41
N ALA A 98 -16.66 4.93 0.35
CA ALA A 98 -15.90 5.61 -0.70
C ALA A 98 -16.75 6.69 -1.38
N THR A 99 -18.00 6.36 -1.74
CA THR A 99 -18.92 7.30 -2.39
C THR A 99 -19.26 8.50 -1.50
N PHE A 100 -19.47 8.29 -0.21
CA PHE A 100 -19.71 9.42 0.71
C PHE A 100 -18.45 10.27 0.93
N ALA A 101 -17.26 9.66 1.00
CA ALA A 101 -16.01 10.39 1.14
C ALA A 101 -15.71 11.27 -0.08
N GLU A 102 -15.93 10.76 -1.29
CA GLU A 102 -15.78 11.53 -2.53
C GLU A 102 -16.73 12.74 -2.57
N ARG A 103 -18.01 12.51 -2.23
CA ARG A 103 -19.00 13.60 -2.14
C ARG A 103 -18.60 14.64 -1.10
N ALA A 104 -18.17 14.20 0.08
CA ALA A 104 -17.71 15.09 1.13
C ALA A 104 -16.49 15.90 0.66
N CYS A 105 -15.50 15.27 0.02
CA CYS A 105 -14.31 15.92 -0.49
C CYS A 105 -14.64 17.02 -1.50
N ILE A 106 -15.50 16.75 -2.49
CA ILE A 106 -15.92 17.75 -3.48
C ILE A 106 -16.54 18.97 -2.80
N MET A 107 -17.41 18.74 -1.81
CA MET A 107 -18.08 19.83 -1.08
C MET A 107 -17.10 20.62 -0.21
N TYR A 108 -16.14 19.96 0.43
CA TYR A 108 -15.06 20.63 1.17
C TYR A 108 -14.18 21.48 0.25
N GLN A 109 -13.83 20.99 -0.94
CA GLN A 109 -13.07 21.77 -1.92
C GLN A 109 -13.87 23.00 -2.41
N GLN A 110 -15.15 22.83 -2.73
CA GLN A 110 -16.04 23.93 -3.14
C GLN A 110 -16.25 24.97 -2.03
N HIS A 111 -16.19 24.55 -0.77
CA HIS A 111 -16.23 25.46 0.37
C HIS A 111 -14.91 26.24 0.56
N GLY A 112 -13.79 25.77 -0.01
CA GLY A 112 -12.45 26.33 0.25
C GLY A 112 -11.74 25.69 1.45
N SER A 113 -12.02 24.43 1.75
CA SER A 113 -11.36 23.67 2.82
C SER A 113 -10.83 22.30 2.33
N PRO A 114 -9.95 22.28 1.32
CA PRO A 114 -9.43 21.03 0.73
C PRO A 114 -8.76 20.11 1.76
N ASP A 115 -8.16 20.66 2.82
CA ASP A 115 -7.62 19.90 3.96
C ASP A 115 -8.63 18.94 4.59
N ALA A 116 -9.86 19.41 4.82
CA ALA A 116 -10.92 18.58 5.38
C ALA A 116 -11.32 17.48 4.40
N GLY A 117 -11.27 17.76 3.09
CA GLY A 117 -11.49 16.80 2.01
C GLY A 117 -10.42 15.70 1.99
N ALA A 118 -9.14 16.08 2.00
CA ALA A 118 -8.03 15.14 2.02
C ALA A 118 -8.07 14.24 3.27
N LEU A 119 -8.36 14.80 4.45
CA LEU A 119 -8.51 14.02 5.69
C LEU A 119 -9.69 13.04 5.63
N CYS A 120 -10.80 13.45 5.01
CA CYS A 120 -11.97 12.58 4.81
C CYS A 120 -11.61 11.40 3.91
N LEU A 121 -10.92 11.64 2.79
CA LEU A 121 -10.43 10.60 1.88
C LEU A 121 -9.46 9.64 2.58
N ASP A 122 -8.47 10.17 3.31
CA ASP A 122 -7.50 9.35 4.07
C ASP A 122 -8.20 8.42 5.06
N ARG A 123 -9.17 8.95 5.80
CA ARG A 123 -9.94 8.17 6.76
C ARG A 123 -10.77 7.09 6.08
N ALA A 124 -11.47 7.44 5.01
CA ALA A 124 -12.30 6.50 4.25
C ALA A 124 -11.47 5.37 3.63
N ALA A 125 -10.33 5.69 3.04
CA ALA A 125 -9.40 4.71 2.48
C ALA A 125 -8.93 3.71 3.54
N LYS A 126 -8.48 4.19 4.72
CA LYS A 126 -8.09 3.34 5.86
C LYS A 126 -9.21 2.42 6.35
N MET A 127 -10.47 2.84 6.23
CA MET A 127 -11.62 2.06 6.68
C MET A 127 -11.93 0.90 5.74
N ILE A 128 -11.58 1.02 4.46
CA ILE A 128 -11.92 0.04 3.42
C ILE A 128 -10.70 -0.72 2.88
N GLU A 129 -9.47 -0.30 3.17
CA GLU A 129 -8.26 -0.85 2.54
C GLU A 129 -8.07 -2.36 2.75
N THR A 130 -8.64 -2.94 3.80
CA THR A 130 -8.58 -4.40 4.03
C THR A 130 -9.56 -5.16 3.14
N GLN A 131 -10.76 -4.64 2.90
CA GLN A 131 -11.83 -5.31 2.15
C GLN A 131 -11.87 -4.90 0.67
N PHE A 132 -11.60 -3.64 0.38
CA PHE A 132 -11.64 -3.02 -0.95
C PHE A 132 -10.34 -2.25 -1.24
N PRO A 133 -9.21 -2.96 -1.37
CA PRO A 133 -7.90 -2.35 -1.53
C PRO A 133 -7.77 -1.46 -2.78
N GLU A 134 -8.38 -1.85 -3.90
CA GLU A 134 -8.38 -1.06 -5.14
C GLU A 134 -9.11 0.27 -4.96
N ARG A 135 -10.27 0.27 -4.29
CA ARG A 135 -11.00 1.52 -4.00
C ARG A 135 -10.24 2.41 -3.01
N ALA A 136 -9.51 1.82 -2.05
CA ALA A 136 -8.64 2.58 -1.17
C ALA A 136 -7.49 3.27 -1.94
N VAL A 137 -6.91 2.59 -2.93
CA VAL A 137 -5.91 3.19 -3.84
C VAL A 137 -6.50 4.42 -4.54
N ASP A 138 -7.71 4.32 -5.08
CA ASP A 138 -8.37 5.46 -5.76
C ASP A 138 -8.60 6.65 -4.82
N LEU A 139 -9.05 6.40 -3.59
CA LEU A 139 -9.24 7.45 -2.58
C LEU A 139 -7.91 8.11 -2.19
N TYR A 140 -6.84 7.33 -2.02
CA TYR A 140 -5.52 7.90 -1.72
C TYR A 140 -4.94 8.69 -2.90
N LYS A 141 -5.10 8.22 -4.15
CA LYS A 141 -4.74 8.97 -5.37
C LYS A 141 -5.47 10.31 -5.43
N ARG A 142 -6.78 10.28 -5.16
CA ARG A 142 -7.59 11.50 -5.06
C ARG A 142 -7.09 12.43 -3.95
N GLY A 143 -6.65 11.87 -2.82
CA GLY A 143 -6.02 12.62 -1.73
C GLY A 143 -4.75 13.35 -2.17
N VAL A 144 -3.88 12.70 -2.96
CA VAL A 144 -2.71 13.36 -3.57
C VAL A 144 -3.16 14.55 -4.41
N ASP A 145 -4.12 14.36 -5.31
CA ASP A 145 -4.57 15.42 -6.20
C ASP A 145 -5.15 16.62 -5.43
N VAL A 146 -5.90 16.36 -4.35
CA VAL A 146 -6.46 17.41 -3.49
C VAL A 146 -5.36 18.19 -2.77
N VAL A 147 -4.38 17.50 -2.18
CA VAL A 147 -3.28 18.12 -1.44
C VAL A 147 -2.36 18.92 -2.36
N MET A 148 -2.14 18.45 -3.58
CA MET A 148 -1.30 19.12 -4.58
C MET A 148 -1.92 20.38 -5.17
N ILE A 149 -3.23 20.61 -5.01
CA ILE A 149 -3.84 21.91 -5.37
C ILE A 149 -3.21 23.05 -4.57
N GLU A 150 -2.79 22.78 -3.33
CA GLU A 150 -2.14 23.75 -2.43
C GLU A 150 -0.62 23.61 -2.41
N ASP A 151 -0.04 22.87 -3.35
CA ASP A 151 1.42 22.67 -3.50
C ASP A 151 2.12 22.15 -2.22
N ARG A 152 1.56 21.09 -1.62
CA ARG A 152 2.07 20.49 -0.37
C ARG A 152 2.69 19.10 -0.63
N PRO A 153 3.89 19.03 -1.23
CA PRO A 153 4.48 17.77 -1.68
C PRO A 153 4.75 16.78 -0.54
N ARG A 154 5.08 17.26 0.66
CA ARG A 154 5.30 16.40 1.84
C ARG A 154 4.05 15.64 2.25
N GLN A 155 2.89 16.30 2.26
CA GLN A 155 1.64 15.63 2.61
C GLN A 155 1.18 14.72 1.46
N ALA A 156 1.41 15.13 0.21
CA ALA A 156 1.13 14.30 -0.95
C ALA A 156 1.95 13.01 -0.96
N SER A 157 3.23 13.04 -0.53
CA SER A 157 4.06 11.84 -0.45
C SER A 157 3.54 10.84 0.58
N GLU A 158 2.94 11.28 1.69
CA GLU A 158 2.31 10.40 2.69
C GLU A 158 1.09 9.64 2.12
N PHE A 159 0.32 10.25 1.22
CA PHE A 159 -0.75 9.56 0.49
C PHE A 159 -0.16 8.58 -0.54
N CYS A 160 0.88 9.00 -1.27
CA CYS A 160 1.61 8.16 -2.21
C CYS A 160 2.13 6.87 -1.55
N ALA A 161 2.82 7.01 -0.41
CA ALA A 161 3.35 5.88 0.36
C ALA A 161 2.28 4.84 0.72
N LYS A 162 1.06 5.27 1.03
CA LYS A 162 -0.04 4.35 1.38
C LYS A 162 -0.50 3.56 0.16
N PHE A 163 -0.74 4.20 -0.98
CA PHE A 163 -1.22 3.48 -2.14
C PHE A 163 -0.12 2.73 -2.90
N SER A 164 1.14 3.17 -2.87
CA SER A 164 2.30 2.40 -3.38
C SER A 164 2.37 1.02 -2.72
N ARG A 165 2.27 0.97 -1.38
CA ARG A 165 2.25 -0.30 -0.61
C ARG A 165 1.04 -1.16 -0.96
N LEU A 166 -0.14 -0.55 -1.10
CA LEU A 166 -1.34 -1.29 -1.51
C LEU A 166 -1.20 -1.90 -2.91
N LEU A 167 -0.63 -1.18 -3.87
CA LEU A 167 -0.39 -1.69 -5.22
C LEU A 167 0.58 -2.87 -5.23
N VAL A 168 1.65 -2.81 -4.43
CA VAL A 168 2.55 -3.96 -4.24
C VAL A 168 1.81 -5.15 -3.64
N ARG A 169 0.97 -4.93 -2.63
CA ARG A 169 0.14 -5.99 -2.02
C ARG A 169 -0.84 -6.62 -3.03
N LEU A 170 -1.35 -5.83 -3.97
CA LEU A 170 -2.22 -6.27 -5.07
C LEU A 170 -1.46 -6.91 -6.23
N LYS A 171 -0.11 -6.94 -6.19
CA LYS A 171 0.76 -7.39 -7.28
C LYS A 171 0.59 -6.59 -8.58
N MET A 172 0.10 -5.35 -8.46
CA MET A 172 -0.04 -4.37 -9.53
C MET A 172 1.31 -3.64 -9.71
N TYR A 173 2.32 -4.37 -10.19
CA TYR A 173 3.71 -3.91 -10.13
C TYR A 173 4.03 -2.77 -11.09
N ASP A 174 3.34 -2.69 -12.22
CA ASP A 174 3.46 -1.57 -13.15
C ASP A 174 2.99 -0.27 -12.50
N GLU A 175 1.77 -0.28 -11.94
CA GLU A 175 1.24 0.89 -11.24
C GLU A 175 2.03 1.21 -9.96
N ALA A 176 2.54 0.18 -9.25
CA ALA A 176 3.37 0.39 -8.07
C ALA A 176 4.69 1.09 -8.42
N ALA A 177 5.34 0.72 -9.53
CA ALA A 177 6.56 1.36 -9.97
C ALA A 177 6.33 2.86 -10.28
N ASP A 178 5.23 3.19 -10.95
CA ASP A 178 4.88 4.59 -11.25
C ASP A 178 4.50 5.37 -9.98
N ALA A 179 3.81 4.72 -9.05
CA ALA A 179 3.49 5.28 -7.73
C ALA A 179 4.76 5.62 -6.94
N ILE A 180 5.73 4.70 -6.89
CA ILE A 180 7.00 4.91 -6.18
C ILE A 180 7.83 6.01 -6.85
N ARG A 181 7.88 6.06 -8.18
CA ARG A 181 8.56 7.17 -8.90
C ARG A 181 7.92 8.52 -8.57
N ARG A 182 6.59 8.61 -8.57
CA ARG A 182 5.86 9.82 -8.15
C ARG A 182 6.20 10.19 -6.71
N GLU A 183 6.28 9.21 -5.82
CA GLU A 183 6.66 9.42 -4.41
C GLU A 183 8.10 9.92 -4.26
N ILE A 184 9.05 9.40 -5.03
CA ILE A 184 10.43 9.92 -5.10
C ILE A 184 10.41 11.38 -5.53
N SER A 185 9.71 11.72 -6.62
CA SER A 185 9.62 13.10 -7.10
C SER A 185 9.01 14.06 -6.07
N LEU A 186 8.00 13.63 -5.31
CA LEU A 186 7.42 14.42 -4.22
C LEU A 186 8.41 14.60 -3.06
N ASN A 187 9.14 13.54 -2.68
CA ASN A 187 10.14 13.64 -1.63
C ASN A 187 11.35 14.50 -2.05
N GLN A 188 11.70 14.55 -3.33
CA GLN A 188 12.70 15.47 -3.88
C GLN A 188 12.28 16.92 -3.71
N GLN A 189 11.02 17.25 -4.02
CA GLN A 189 10.46 18.60 -3.83
C GLN A 189 10.45 19.03 -2.34
N SER A 190 10.31 18.08 -1.43
CA SER A 190 10.37 18.33 0.02
C SER A 190 11.76 18.13 0.65
N GLU A 191 12.80 17.89 -0.16
CA GLU A 191 14.19 17.64 0.27
C GLU A 191 14.35 16.49 1.29
N ASN A 192 13.51 15.46 1.20
CA ASN A 192 13.53 14.31 2.11
C ASN A 192 14.40 13.18 1.57
N ILE A 193 15.72 13.39 1.56
CA ILE A 193 16.71 12.45 1.00
C ILE A 193 16.63 11.04 1.62
N PRO A 194 16.54 10.86 2.96
CA PRO A 194 16.48 9.52 3.54
C PRO A 194 15.26 8.71 3.11
N ALA A 195 14.12 9.37 2.84
CA ALA A 195 12.95 8.67 2.29
C ALA A 195 13.19 8.23 0.84
N ILE A 196 13.91 9.03 0.04
CA ILE A 196 14.23 8.68 -1.34
C ILE A 196 15.07 7.40 -1.37
N GLY A 197 16.13 7.29 -0.57
CA GLY A 197 16.97 6.08 -0.51
C GLY A 197 16.18 4.79 -0.32
N ARG A 198 15.28 4.77 0.67
CA ARG A 198 14.36 3.64 0.92
C ARG A 198 13.42 3.36 -0.25
N LEU A 199 12.94 4.40 -0.93
CA LEU A 199 12.08 4.25 -2.10
C LEU A 199 12.83 3.73 -3.32
N VAL A 200 14.13 4.03 -3.47
CA VAL A 200 14.98 3.42 -4.51
C VAL A 200 15.01 1.92 -4.32
N VAL A 201 15.22 1.45 -3.07
CA VAL A 201 15.21 0.02 -2.76
C VAL A 201 13.84 -0.59 -3.09
N ALA A 202 12.75 0.04 -2.67
CA ALA A 202 11.40 -0.42 -2.98
C ALA A 202 11.17 -0.50 -4.50
N LEU A 203 11.62 0.50 -5.26
CA LEU A 203 11.51 0.52 -6.71
C LEU A 203 12.31 -0.62 -7.35
N VAL A 204 13.56 -0.85 -6.94
CA VAL A 204 14.38 -1.97 -7.41
C VAL A 204 13.68 -3.30 -7.15
N LEU A 205 13.15 -3.53 -5.96
CA LEU A 205 12.41 -4.75 -5.62
C LEU A 205 11.17 -4.93 -6.53
N VAL A 206 10.42 -3.86 -6.79
CA VAL A 206 9.26 -3.90 -7.70
C VAL A 206 9.69 -4.17 -9.14
N GLN A 207 10.79 -3.58 -9.62
CA GLN A 207 11.31 -3.85 -10.97
C GLN A 207 11.77 -5.30 -11.15
N LEU A 208 12.45 -5.86 -10.14
CA LEU A 208 12.83 -7.28 -10.15
C LEU A 208 11.59 -8.20 -10.12
N ALA A 209 10.51 -7.79 -9.43
CA ALA A 209 9.25 -8.52 -9.43
C ALA A 209 8.52 -8.49 -10.79
N ARG A 210 8.75 -7.44 -11.59
CA ARG A 210 8.34 -7.33 -12.99
C ARG A 210 9.24 -8.12 -13.94
N GLU A 211 10.30 -8.75 -13.44
CA GLU A 211 11.36 -9.40 -14.22
C GLU A 211 12.07 -8.42 -15.17
N ASP A 212 12.08 -7.14 -14.82
CA ASP A 212 12.68 -6.04 -15.60
C ASP A 212 14.00 -5.59 -14.93
N TYR A 213 15.04 -6.41 -15.11
CA TYR A 213 16.36 -6.17 -14.52
C TYR A 213 16.98 -4.85 -14.99
N VAL A 214 16.79 -4.49 -16.26
CA VAL A 214 17.32 -3.24 -16.82
C VAL A 214 16.67 -2.02 -16.15
N ALA A 215 15.36 -2.05 -15.92
CA ALA A 215 14.70 -0.99 -15.17
C ALA A 215 15.14 -0.94 -13.70
N ALA A 216 15.41 -2.09 -13.07
CA ALA A 216 15.92 -2.15 -11.71
C ALA A 216 17.29 -1.47 -11.59
N GLU A 217 18.23 -1.83 -12.47
CA GLU A 217 19.56 -1.25 -12.50
C GLU A 217 19.52 0.25 -12.81
N LYS A 218 18.66 0.67 -13.76
CA LYS A 218 18.47 2.08 -14.09
C LYS A 218 17.95 2.89 -12.90
N ALA A 219 16.97 2.37 -12.15
CA ALA A 219 16.43 3.03 -10.97
C ALA A 219 17.52 3.26 -9.91
N PHE A 220 18.37 2.25 -9.67
CA PHE A 220 19.49 2.38 -8.74
C PHE A 220 20.56 3.36 -9.23
N LYS A 221 20.90 3.36 -10.53
CA LYS A 221 21.84 4.33 -11.11
C LYS A 221 21.33 5.77 -11.01
N GLU A 222 20.03 5.99 -11.21
CA GLU A 222 19.43 7.32 -11.23
C GLU A 222 19.34 7.96 -9.85
N TRP A 223 18.94 7.20 -8.83
CA TRP A 223 18.68 7.73 -7.49
C TRP A 223 19.54 7.13 -6.38
N GLY A 224 20.43 6.19 -6.67
CA GLY A 224 21.26 5.47 -5.69
C GLY A 224 22.17 6.37 -4.84
N ASN A 225 22.53 7.56 -5.33
CA ASN A 225 23.29 8.55 -4.55
C ASN A 225 22.52 9.09 -3.33
N ASN A 226 21.20 8.88 -3.27
CA ASN A 226 20.36 9.25 -2.13
C ASN A 226 20.25 8.11 -1.09
N CYS A 227 20.83 6.94 -1.38
CA CYS A 227 20.77 5.78 -0.51
C CYS A 227 21.81 5.88 0.62
N GLU A 228 21.46 5.36 1.79
CA GLU A 228 22.42 5.17 2.87
C GLU A 228 23.38 4.01 2.58
N VAL A 229 24.52 3.95 3.29
CA VAL A 229 25.57 2.94 3.05
C VAL A 229 25.02 1.51 3.10
N GLU A 230 24.14 1.21 4.06
CA GLU A 230 23.53 -0.12 4.19
C GLU A 230 22.63 -0.48 2.99
N GLU A 231 21.91 0.52 2.47
CA GLU A 231 21.04 0.40 1.30
C GLU A 231 21.85 0.16 0.03
N ILE A 232 22.93 0.93 -0.15
CA ILE A 232 23.87 0.79 -1.27
C ILE A 232 24.48 -0.62 -1.28
N VAL A 233 25.03 -1.07 -0.16
CA VAL A 233 25.66 -2.40 -0.05
C VAL A 233 24.65 -3.51 -0.37
N ALA A 234 23.40 -3.37 0.10
CA ALA A 234 22.35 -4.33 -0.19
C ALA A 234 21.98 -4.34 -1.68
N MET A 235 21.81 -3.17 -2.31
CA MET A 235 21.43 -3.04 -3.72
C MET A 235 22.55 -3.47 -4.68
N GLU A 236 23.80 -3.09 -4.42
CA GLU A 236 24.95 -3.55 -5.22
C GLU A 236 25.12 -5.07 -5.14
N THR A 237 24.98 -5.65 -3.94
CA THR A 237 25.05 -7.11 -3.77
C THR A 237 23.89 -7.80 -4.48
N LEU A 238 22.68 -7.23 -4.38
CA LEU A 238 21.49 -7.77 -5.02
C LEU A 238 21.62 -7.76 -6.54
N LEU A 239 21.92 -6.59 -7.13
CA LEU A 239 22.03 -6.43 -8.58
C LEU A 239 23.16 -7.29 -9.14
N ARG A 240 24.32 -7.36 -8.48
CA ARG A 240 25.40 -8.29 -8.87
C ARG A 240 24.93 -9.74 -8.89
N GLY A 241 24.17 -10.17 -7.88
CA GLY A 241 23.63 -11.54 -7.84
C GLY A 241 22.71 -11.84 -9.03
N TYR A 242 21.92 -10.85 -9.50
CA TYR A 242 21.11 -11.02 -10.71
C TYR A 242 21.95 -10.96 -12.00
N ASP A 243 22.97 -10.10 -12.06
CA ASP A 243 23.89 -9.98 -13.19
C ASP A 243 24.70 -11.26 -13.43
N GLU A 244 25.23 -11.84 -12.35
CA GLU A 244 26.06 -13.05 -12.36
C GLU A 244 25.24 -14.36 -12.31
N GLU A 245 23.90 -14.25 -12.30
CA GLU A 245 22.96 -15.34 -12.09
C GLU A 245 23.19 -16.16 -10.78
N ASP A 246 23.79 -15.55 -9.76
CA ASP A 246 24.06 -16.17 -8.46
C ASP A 246 22.88 -15.99 -7.49
N ALA A 247 22.07 -17.05 -7.38
CA ALA A 247 20.92 -17.12 -6.49
C ALA A 247 21.28 -16.94 -5.01
N GLU A 248 22.46 -17.39 -4.57
CA GLU A 248 22.88 -17.34 -3.17
C GLU A 248 23.28 -15.92 -2.76
N VAL A 249 23.97 -15.21 -3.66
CA VAL A 249 24.31 -13.79 -3.49
C VAL A 249 23.04 -12.94 -3.46
N ALA A 250 22.13 -13.13 -4.43
CA ALA A 250 20.85 -12.43 -4.46
C ALA A 250 20.02 -12.70 -3.19
N ARG A 251 19.92 -13.97 -2.78
CA ARG A 251 19.21 -14.38 -1.56
C ARG A 251 19.82 -13.75 -0.31
N LYS A 252 21.14 -13.68 -0.19
CA LYS A 252 21.81 -13.05 0.95
C LYS A 252 21.44 -11.56 1.05
N ALA A 253 21.44 -10.83 -0.07
CA ALA A 253 21.05 -9.43 -0.09
C ALA A 253 19.59 -9.22 0.33
N LEU A 254 18.66 -10.01 -0.24
CA LEU A 254 17.22 -9.96 0.09
C LEU A 254 16.92 -10.27 1.57
N HIS A 255 17.80 -11.03 2.24
CA HIS A 255 17.68 -11.35 3.66
C HIS A 255 18.47 -10.42 4.59
N SER A 256 19.01 -9.31 4.06
CA SER A 256 19.68 -8.30 4.88
C SER A 256 18.75 -7.76 5.98
N PRO A 257 19.30 -7.36 7.15
CA PRO A 257 18.49 -6.78 8.22
C PRO A 257 17.68 -5.59 7.73
N PHE A 258 18.27 -4.73 6.91
CA PHE A 258 17.58 -3.56 6.34
C PHE A 258 16.32 -3.94 5.55
N ILE A 259 16.42 -4.82 4.54
CA ILE A 259 15.27 -5.23 3.71
C ILE A 259 14.18 -5.91 4.55
N ARG A 260 14.57 -6.70 5.56
CA ARG A 260 13.61 -7.37 6.46
C ARG A 260 12.83 -6.42 7.36
N HIS A 261 13.37 -5.24 7.66
CA HIS A 261 12.72 -4.22 8.50
C HIS A 261 12.05 -3.09 7.70
N MET A 262 12.03 -3.18 6.36
CA MET A 262 11.21 -2.30 5.52
C MET A 262 9.71 -2.50 5.80
N ASP A 263 8.86 -1.64 5.22
CA ASP A 263 7.42 -1.85 5.24
C ASP A 263 7.06 -3.29 4.83
N VAL A 264 6.05 -3.83 5.52
CA VAL A 264 5.69 -5.25 5.46
C VAL A 264 5.44 -5.73 4.02
N GLU A 265 4.85 -4.89 3.18
CA GLU A 265 4.59 -5.19 1.77
C GLU A 265 5.89 -5.37 0.97
N TYR A 266 6.89 -4.50 1.17
CA TYR A 266 8.18 -4.60 0.48
C TYR A 266 9.03 -5.74 1.04
N ALA A 267 9.01 -5.99 2.35
CA ALA A 267 9.71 -7.12 2.96
C ALA A 267 9.13 -8.47 2.49
N LYS A 268 7.79 -8.57 2.36
CA LYS A 268 7.12 -9.74 1.76
C LYS A 268 7.48 -9.88 0.29
N LEU A 269 7.48 -8.77 -0.47
CA LEU A 269 7.88 -8.80 -1.87
C LEU A 269 9.30 -9.34 -2.03
N ALA A 270 10.27 -8.81 -1.26
CA ALA A 270 11.65 -9.25 -1.28
C ALA A 270 11.82 -10.75 -0.98
N ARG A 271 11.04 -11.28 -0.03
CA ARG A 271 11.03 -12.72 0.29
C ARG A 271 10.48 -13.57 -0.85
N ASP A 272 9.47 -13.07 -1.56
CA ASP A 272 8.74 -13.82 -2.59
C ASP A 272 9.31 -13.61 -4.00
N LEU A 273 10.38 -12.82 -4.15
CA LEU A 273 11.07 -12.59 -5.43
C LEU A 273 11.63 -13.88 -6.01
N LYS A 274 11.52 -14.01 -7.34
CA LYS A 274 12.16 -15.09 -8.09
C LYS A 274 13.67 -14.84 -8.10
N LEU A 275 14.43 -15.78 -7.55
CA LEU A 275 15.89 -15.72 -7.62
C LEU A 275 16.37 -15.99 -9.05
N PRO A 276 17.50 -15.39 -9.47
CA PRO A 276 18.10 -15.68 -10.76
C PRO A 276 18.45 -17.17 -10.86
N GLN A 277 18.25 -17.75 -12.05
CA GLN A 277 18.50 -19.17 -12.29
C GLN A 277 19.93 -19.36 -12.81
N GLY A 278 20.91 -19.43 -11.91
CA GLY A 278 22.24 -19.91 -12.26
C GLY A 278 22.22 -21.42 -12.50
N ILE A 279 23.00 -21.89 -13.48
CA ILE A 279 23.27 -23.32 -13.72
C ILE A 279 23.57 -23.98 -12.37
N VAL A 280 22.72 -24.91 -11.92
CA VAL A 280 22.94 -25.68 -10.71
C VAL A 280 24.27 -26.41 -10.87
N ALA A 281 25.34 -25.88 -10.27
CA ALA A 281 26.55 -26.65 -10.10
C ALA A 281 26.13 -27.93 -9.35
N PRO A 282 26.39 -29.13 -9.91
CA PRO A 282 25.99 -30.37 -9.25
C PRO A 282 26.55 -30.32 -7.83
N SER A 283 25.67 -30.51 -6.85
CA SER A 283 26.07 -30.53 -5.46
C SER A 283 27.25 -31.50 -5.35
N LYS A 284 28.39 -31.01 -4.84
CA LYS A 284 29.52 -31.91 -4.56
C LYS A 284 28.95 -33.03 -3.71
N PRO A 285 29.08 -34.31 -4.13
CA PRO A 285 28.53 -35.41 -3.37
C PRO A 285 29.08 -35.30 -1.95
N GLN A 286 28.18 -35.24 -0.97
CA GLN A 286 28.55 -35.35 0.43
C GLN A 286 29.34 -36.66 0.56
N VAL A 287 30.64 -36.56 0.80
CA VAL A 287 31.47 -37.69 1.17
C VAL A 287 30.88 -38.19 2.49
N ARG A 288 30.11 -39.27 2.42
CA ARG A 288 29.66 -40.00 3.60
C ARG A 288 30.92 -40.49 4.30
N GLU A 289 31.11 -40.10 5.56
CA GLU A 289 32.28 -40.41 6.39
C GLU A 289 32.41 -41.90 6.78
N ASN A 290 31.78 -42.81 6.03
CA ASN A 290 31.85 -44.27 6.26
C ASN A 290 31.67 -45.05 4.95
N ALA A 291 32.44 -44.70 3.91
CA ALA A 291 32.59 -45.58 2.76
C ALA A 291 33.58 -46.71 3.13
N ALA A 292 33.11 -47.96 3.06
CA ALA A 292 33.91 -49.15 3.33
C ALA A 292 35.19 -49.19 2.47
N PRO A 293 36.29 -49.79 2.98
CA PRO A 293 37.57 -49.77 2.29
C PRO A 293 37.50 -50.43 0.91
N SER A 294 38.08 -49.73 -0.07
CA SER A 294 38.25 -50.16 -1.46
C SER A 294 38.82 -51.58 -1.54
N TYR A 295 38.15 -52.43 -2.32
CA TYR A 295 38.57 -53.78 -2.66
C TYR A 295 39.89 -53.73 -3.45
N LYS A 296 40.97 -54.26 -2.86
CA LYS A 296 42.23 -54.51 -3.59
C LYS A 296 42.12 -55.87 -4.27
N SER A 297 42.15 -55.89 -5.60
CA SER A 297 42.31 -57.12 -6.37
C SER A 297 43.73 -57.67 -6.18
N VAL A 298 43.84 -58.93 -5.78
CA VAL A 298 45.09 -59.69 -5.65
C VAL A 298 45.14 -60.70 -6.80
N ALA A 299 45.82 -60.32 -7.88
CA ALA A 299 46.29 -61.14 -9.01
C ALA A 299 46.94 -60.12 -9.98
N ASP A 300 48.23 -60.12 -10.33
CA ASP A 300 49.24 -61.15 -10.34
C ASP A 300 50.59 -60.53 -9.96
N ALA A 301 51.21 -61.07 -8.91
CA ALA A 301 52.63 -60.88 -8.63
C ALA A 301 53.19 -62.27 -8.39
N ALA A 302 53.67 -62.91 -9.46
CA ALA A 302 54.85 -63.76 -9.47
C ALA A 302 54.99 -64.45 -10.84
N GLN A 303 55.89 -63.92 -11.68
CA GLN A 303 56.93 -64.73 -12.32
C GLN A 303 58.03 -63.80 -12.85
N GLN A 304 59.05 -63.64 -12.01
CA GLN A 304 60.49 -63.75 -12.33
C GLN A 304 60.75 -64.68 -13.54
N ASP A 305 61.73 -64.50 -14.42
CA ASP A 305 63.03 -63.82 -14.36
C ASP A 305 63.55 -63.68 -15.82
N ASP A 306 64.59 -62.85 -15.97
CA ASP A 306 65.65 -62.83 -16.99
C ASP A 306 65.32 -62.50 -18.47
N ASP A 307 65.85 -61.38 -18.98
CA ASP A 307 67.09 -61.37 -19.79
C ASP A 307 67.53 -59.93 -20.14
N ASP A 308 68.84 -59.76 -20.17
CA ASP A 308 69.63 -58.52 -20.27
C ASP A 308 69.59 -57.86 -21.67
N GLY A 309 69.98 -56.56 -21.75
CA GLY A 309 70.49 -56.02 -23.02
C GLY A 309 70.36 -54.50 -23.28
N GLU A 310 71.32 -53.74 -22.75
CA GLU A 310 72.04 -52.61 -23.39
C GLU A 310 71.34 -51.30 -23.86
N SER A 311 71.65 -50.24 -23.11
CA SER A 311 72.29 -48.97 -23.48
C SER A 311 72.13 -48.32 -24.88
N GLN A 312 71.65 -47.06 -24.83
CA GLN A 312 72.14 -45.86 -25.55
C GLN A 312 72.39 -45.92 -27.07
N GLN A 313 71.63 -45.10 -27.81
CA GLN A 313 72.21 -43.92 -28.47
C GLN A 313 71.14 -43.02 -29.08
N GLY A 314 71.23 -41.72 -28.78
CA GLY A 314 70.78 -40.68 -29.68
C GLY A 314 71.95 -40.19 -30.52
N GLY A 315 71.68 -39.78 -31.76
CA GLY A 315 72.52 -38.84 -32.50
C GLY A 315 72.77 -39.15 -33.98
N LEU A 316 72.15 -38.30 -34.81
CA LEU A 316 72.60 -37.78 -36.12
C LEU A 316 72.17 -38.50 -37.42
N CYS A 317 71.63 -37.62 -38.29
CA CYS A 317 71.28 -37.71 -39.72
C CYS A 317 69.93 -38.32 -40.08
#